data_AF-A0AAX6FKI8-F1
#
_entry.id   AF-A0AAX6FKI8-F1
#
_cell.length_a   1.000
_cell.length_b   1.000
_cell.length_c   1.000
_cell.angle_alpha   90.00
_cell.angle_beta   90.00
_cell.angle_gamma   90.00
#
_symmetry.space_group_name_H-M   'P 1'
#
loop_
_entity.id
_entity.type
_entity.pdbx_description
1 polymer ?
#
loop_
_entity_poly.entity_id
_entity_poly.type
_entity_poly.pdbx_seq_one_letter_code
_entity_poly.pdbx_strand_id
1 'polypeptide(L)'
;MGGGGGRGEDREEGVMATDFFWSYTDEPHASRRKQILSQHPQIRELFGPDPWAFLKIAFVVLLQLWTSVHLHDAGWLKMLIVAYFFGSFLNHNLFLAIHELSHNLAFSTPNLNRWLGIFANLPIGVPMSVTFQKYHLEHHRFQGVDGIDMDVPSKARRTL
;
A
#
# COMPACT_ATOMS: atom_id res chain seq x y z
N MET A 1 68.68 3.74 -12.72
CA MET A 1 67.72 4.12 -11.65
C MET A 1 66.59 4.86 -12.36
N GLY A 2 65.38 4.36 -12.58
CA GLY A 2 64.63 3.29 -11.92
C GLY A 2 63.30 3.87 -11.43
N GLY A 3 62.18 3.46 -12.01
CA GLY A 3 60.80 3.74 -11.56
C GLY A 3 60.11 4.84 -12.36
N GLY A 4 59.03 4.64 -13.13
CA GLY A 4 58.01 3.59 -13.06
C GLY A 4 56.75 4.16 -12.42
N GLY A 5 55.69 4.35 -13.20
CA GLY A 5 54.40 4.85 -12.71
C GLY A 5 53.40 4.99 -13.86
N GLY A 6 53.04 3.84 -14.45
CA GLY A 6 52.08 3.75 -15.54
C GLY A 6 50.69 4.27 -15.15
N ARG A 7 50.02 4.84 -16.15
CA ARG A 7 48.59 5.11 -16.16
C ARG A 7 47.84 3.85 -15.71
N GLY A 8 47.18 3.93 -14.57
CA GLY A 8 46.20 2.95 -14.15
C GLY A 8 44.94 3.19 -14.97
N GLU A 9 44.71 2.29 -15.91
CA GLU A 9 43.49 2.16 -16.69
C GLU A 9 42.27 2.06 -15.78
N ASP A 10 41.19 2.66 -16.27
CA ASP A 10 39.84 2.61 -15.75
C ASP A 10 39.45 1.16 -15.42
N ARG A 11 39.38 0.85 -14.13
CA ARG A 11 38.60 -0.29 -13.65
C ARG A 11 37.22 0.24 -13.28
N GLU A 12 36.29 0.19 -14.23
CA GLU A 12 34.89 0.00 -13.91
C GLU A 12 34.73 -1.41 -13.29
N GLU A 13 35.21 -1.57 -12.06
CA GLU A 13 34.77 -2.65 -11.20
C GLU A 13 33.31 -2.34 -10.86
N GLY A 14 32.39 -3.10 -11.47
CA GLY A 14 30.97 -3.04 -11.15
C GLY A 14 30.77 -3.27 -9.66
N VAL A 15 30.73 -2.17 -8.90
CA VAL A 15 30.41 -2.18 -7.48
C VAL A 15 28.97 -2.64 -7.37
N MET A 16 28.77 -3.92 -7.06
CA MET A 16 27.51 -4.36 -6.47
C MET A 16 27.28 -3.44 -5.28
N ALA A 17 26.29 -2.55 -5.37
CA ALA A 17 26.03 -1.56 -4.34
C ALA A 17 25.83 -2.31 -3.02
N THR A 18 26.82 -2.24 -2.13
CA THR A 18 26.77 -2.96 -0.86
C THR A 18 25.91 -2.21 0.15
N ASP A 19 25.34 -1.05 -0.19
CA ASP A 19 24.50 -0.17 0.63
C ASP A 19 23.35 0.44 -0.18
N PHE A 20 22.37 0.98 0.53
CA PHE A 20 21.30 1.79 -0.04
C PHE A 20 21.85 3.09 -0.67
N PHE A 21 21.31 3.43 -1.83
CA PHE A 21 21.48 4.75 -2.43
C PHE A 21 20.41 5.71 -1.88
N TRP A 22 20.85 6.80 -1.27
CA TRP A 22 19.96 7.83 -0.73
C TRP A 22 19.90 9.04 -1.66
N SER A 23 18.70 9.43 -2.07
CA SER A 23 18.48 10.68 -2.81
C SER A 23 18.16 11.82 -1.85
N TYR A 24 18.75 12.99 -2.09
CA TYR A 24 18.48 14.23 -1.36
C TYR A 24 17.52 15.17 -2.10
N THR A 25 16.97 14.73 -3.24
CA THR A 25 15.89 15.44 -3.93
C THR A 25 14.56 15.13 -3.27
N ASP A 26 13.68 16.13 -3.19
CA ASP A 26 12.30 15.92 -2.71
C ASP A 26 11.58 14.82 -3.50
N GLU A 27 10.58 14.23 -2.86
CA GLU A 27 9.77 13.18 -3.45
C GLU A 27 9.10 13.68 -4.76
N PRO A 28 9.16 12.89 -5.85
CA PRO A 28 8.77 13.37 -7.18
C PRO A 28 7.25 13.51 -7.39
N HIS A 29 6.41 12.93 -6.52
CA HIS A 29 4.95 12.97 -6.66
C HIS A 29 4.40 14.37 -6.41
N ALA A 30 4.90 15.13 -5.42
CA ALA A 30 4.45 16.50 -5.18
C ALA A 30 4.70 17.41 -6.38
N SER A 31 5.88 17.32 -6.99
CA SER A 31 6.24 18.11 -8.18
C SER A 31 5.42 17.67 -9.39
N ARG A 32 5.31 16.37 -9.65
CA ARG A 32 4.46 15.82 -10.73
C ARG A 32 2.99 16.18 -10.57
N ARG A 33 2.44 16.10 -9.36
CA ARG A 33 1.04 16.50 -9.08
C ARG A 33 0.79 17.94 -9.47
N LYS A 34 1.71 18.86 -9.16
CA LYS A 34 1.59 20.28 -9.57
C LYS A 34 1.60 20.44 -11.09
N GLN A 35 2.48 19.73 -11.79
CA GLN A 35 2.58 19.76 -13.26
C GLN A 35 1.33 19.18 -13.93
N ILE A 36 0.84 18.03 -13.45
CA ILE A 36 -0.38 17.42 -13.99
C ILE A 36 -1.59 18.33 -13.79
N LEU A 37 -1.73 18.93 -12.60
CA LEU A 37 -2.86 19.81 -12.30
C LEU A 37 -2.79 21.16 -13.04
N SER A 38 -1.62 21.60 -13.50
CA SER A 38 -1.51 22.80 -14.35
C SER A 38 -1.86 22.50 -15.81
N GLN A 39 -1.49 21.32 -16.31
CA GLN A 39 -1.79 20.89 -17.68
C GLN A 39 -3.23 20.38 -17.85
N HIS A 40 -3.80 19.79 -16.79
CA HIS A 40 -5.11 19.15 -16.80
C HIS A 40 -5.95 19.54 -15.58
N PRO A 41 -6.43 20.80 -15.52
CA PRO A 41 -7.20 21.30 -14.38
C PRO A 41 -8.52 20.54 -14.15
N GLN A 42 -9.10 19.93 -15.20
CA GLN A 42 -10.33 19.13 -15.12
C GLN A 42 -10.22 17.94 -14.17
N ILE A 43 -9.01 17.45 -13.88
CA ILE A 43 -8.79 16.35 -12.94
C ILE A 43 -9.29 16.71 -11.53
N ARG A 44 -9.33 18.00 -11.17
CA ARG A 44 -9.84 18.45 -9.87
C ARG A 44 -11.32 18.14 -9.67
N GLU A 45 -12.09 18.00 -10.74
CA GLU A 45 -13.51 17.65 -10.66
C GLU A 45 -13.72 16.20 -10.20
N LEU A 46 -12.70 15.35 -10.35
CA LEU A 46 -12.72 13.97 -9.90
C LEU A 46 -12.31 13.83 -8.43
N PHE A 47 -11.91 14.93 -7.77
CA PHE A 47 -11.50 14.89 -6.37
C PHE A 47 -12.71 14.96 -5.46
N GLY A 48 -12.84 13.97 -4.60
CA GLY A 48 -13.87 13.95 -3.59
C GLY A 48 -14.12 12.55 -3.07
N PRO A 49 -14.97 12.42 -2.04
CA PRO A 49 -15.38 11.13 -1.54
C PRO A 49 -16.29 10.41 -2.55
N ASP A 50 -16.13 9.10 -2.70
CA ASP A 50 -17.06 8.21 -3.41
C ASP A 50 -18.12 7.68 -2.43
N PRO A 51 -19.37 8.20 -2.45
CA PRO A 51 -20.42 7.73 -1.54
C PRO A 51 -20.85 6.27 -1.81
N TRP A 52 -20.54 5.72 -3.00
CA TRP A 52 -20.85 4.33 -3.34
C TRP A 52 -19.86 3.33 -2.71
N ALA A 53 -18.73 3.80 -2.20
CA ALA A 53 -17.73 2.96 -1.54
C ALA A 53 -18.34 2.12 -0.40
N PHE A 54 -19.23 2.71 0.40
CA PHE A 54 -19.93 2.02 1.48
C PHE A 54 -20.71 0.79 0.97
N LEU A 55 -21.49 0.94 -0.09
CA LEU A 55 -22.30 -0.16 -0.63
C LEU A 55 -21.41 -1.28 -1.20
N LYS A 56 -20.32 -0.91 -1.89
CA LYS A 56 -19.35 -1.89 -2.40
C LYS A 56 -18.72 -2.70 -1.27
N ILE A 57 -18.27 -2.03 -0.20
CA ILE A 57 -17.69 -2.67 0.99
C ILE A 57 -18.72 -3.56 1.68
N ALA A 58 -19.93 -3.05 1.93
CA ALA A 58 -21.00 -3.79 2.58
C ALA A 58 -21.35 -5.06 1.82
N PHE A 59 -21.47 -4.98 0.49
CA PHE A 59 -21.71 -6.14 -0.36
C PHE A 59 -20.60 -7.19 -0.22
N VAL A 60 -19.33 -6.80 -0.31
CA VAL A 60 -18.20 -7.75 -0.23
C VAL A 60 -18.09 -8.39 1.15
N VAL A 61 -18.29 -7.63 2.23
CA VAL A 61 -18.28 -8.17 3.60
C VAL A 61 -19.41 -9.20 3.78
N LEU A 62 -20.63 -8.86 3.38
CA LEU A 62 -21.78 -9.77 3.48
C LEU A 62 -21.58 -11.02 2.63
N LEU A 63 -21.01 -10.89 1.43
CA LEU A 63 -20.69 -12.01 0.56
C LEU A 63 -19.69 -12.96 1.22
N GLN A 64 -18.62 -12.44 1.82
CA GLN A 64 -17.64 -13.26 2.54
C GLN A 64 -18.25 -13.99 3.74
N LEU A 65 -19.06 -13.31 4.55
CA LEU A 65 -19.76 -13.92 5.68
C LEU A 65 -20.75 -14.98 5.23
N TRP A 66 -21.51 -14.71 4.17
CA TRP A 66 -22.44 -15.66 3.56
C TRP A 66 -21.72 -16.91 3.06
N THR A 67 -20.59 -16.74 2.35
CA THR A 67 -19.75 -17.85 1.87
C THR A 67 -19.20 -18.67 3.04
N SER A 68 -18.77 -18.01 4.13
CA SER A 68 -18.29 -18.69 5.34
C SER A 68 -19.38 -19.59 5.95
N VAL A 69 -20.61 -19.09 6.11
CA VAL A 69 -21.73 -19.88 6.64
C VAL A 69 -22.07 -21.06 5.71
N HIS A 70 -22.03 -20.87 4.39
CA HIS A 70 -22.33 -21.96 3.44
C HIS A 70 -21.24 -23.03 3.38
N LEU A 71 -20.01 -22.70 3.77
CA LEU A 71 -18.88 -23.63 3.77
C LEU A 71 -18.60 -24.25 5.14
N HIS A 72 -19.40 -23.98 6.18
CA HIS A 72 -19.09 -24.43 7.54
C HIS A 72 -18.95 -25.96 7.66
N ASP A 73 -19.75 -26.72 6.91
CA ASP A 73 -19.71 -28.20 6.86
C ASP A 73 -18.90 -28.76 5.67
N ALA A 74 -18.19 -27.91 4.91
CA ALA A 74 -17.42 -28.36 3.76
C ALA A 74 -16.15 -29.13 4.17
N GLY A 75 -15.66 -30.02 3.30
CA GLY A 75 -14.34 -30.64 3.50
C GLY A 75 -13.20 -29.60 3.42
N TRP A 76 -12.13 -29.81 4.19
CA TRP A 76 -11.00 -28.87 4.29
C TRP A 76 -10.41 -28.46 2.93
N LEU A 77 -10.29 -29.40 1.98
CA LEU A 77 -9.72 -29.14 0.66
C LEU A 77 -10.59 -28.17 -0.14
N LYS A 78 -11.93 -28.31 -0.05
CA LYS A 78 -12.88 -27.41 -0.69
C LYS A 78 -12.79 -26.01 -0.06
N MET A 79 -12.68 -25.93 1.27
CA MET A 79 -12.50 -24.65 1.95
C MET A 79 -11.22 -23.94 1.49
N LEU A 80 -10.10 -24.66 1.36
CA LEU A 80 -8.84 -24.07 0.90
C LEU A 80 -8.89 -23.58 -0.55
N ILE A 81 -9.48 -24.35 -1.46
CA ILE A 81 -9.63 -23.94 -2.86
C ILE A 81 -10.47 -22.66 -2.94
N VAL A 82 -11.58 -22.61 -2.21
CA VAL A 82 -12.44 -21.41 -2.17
C VAL A 82 -11.72 -20.24 -1.52
N ALA A 83 -11.03 -20.44 -0.39
CA ALA A 83 -10.26 -19.39 0.26
C ALA A 83 -9.18 -18.81 -0.66
N TYR A 84 -8.47 -19.66 -1.41
CA TYR A 84 -7.40 -19.23 -2.30
C TYR A 84 -7.91 -18.50 -3.55
N PHE A 85 -8.89 -19.06 -4.26
CA PHE A 85 -9.34 -18.51 -5.55
C PHE A 85 -10.48 -17.50 -5.45
N PHE A 86 -11.22 -17.47 -4.35
CA PHE A 86 -12.34 -16.56 -4.17
C PHE A 86 -12.09 -15.64 -2.98
N GLY A 87 -11.74 -16.20 -1.82
CA GLY A 87 -11.43 -15.43 -0.61
C GLY A 87 -10.27 -14.44 -0.82
N SER A 88 -9.20 -14.85 -1.50
CA SER A 88 -8.04 -13.99 -1.76
C SER A 88 -8.41 -12.73 -2.53
N PHE A 89 -9.23 -12.84 -3.58
CA PHE A 89 -9.66 -11.68 -4.38
C PHE A 89 -10.56 -10.75 -3.59
N LEU A 90 -11.50 -11.29 -2.80
CA LEU A 90 -12.37 -10.49 -1.95
C LEU A 90 -11.58 -9.81 -0.81
N ASN A 91 -10.61 -10.50 -0.22
CA ASN A 91 -9.73 -9.90 0.78
C ASN A 91 -8.89 -8.79 0.17
N HIS A 92 -8.24 -9.02 -0.98
CA HIS A 92 -7.47 -7.99 -1.66
C HIS A 92 -8.33 -6.75 -1.98
N ASN A 93 -9.58 -6.96 -2.42
CA ASN A 93 -10.53 -5.87 -2.60
C ASN A 93 -10.79 -5.08 -1.31
N LEU A 94 -11.00 -5.76 -0.18
CA LEU A 94 -11.21 -5.10 1.12
C LEU A 94 -9.94 -4.41 1.64
N PHE A 95 -8.75 -4.95 1.39
CA PHE A 95 -7.49 -4.27 1.68
C PHE A 95 -7.39 -2.93 0.93
N LEU A 96 -7.72 -2.93 -0.37
CA LEU A 96 -7.75 -1.70 -1.16
C LEU A 96 -8.82 -0.74 -0.63
N ALA A 97 -9.99 -1.24 -0.25
CA ALA A 97 -11.03 -0.41 0.35
C ALA A 97 -10.57 0.22 1.67
N ILE A 98 -9.90 -0.53 2.55
CA ILE A 98 -9.31 -0.02 3.80
C ILE A 98 -8.25 1.05 3.49
N HIS A 99 -7.46 0.87 2.43
CA HIS A 99 -6.54 1.89 1.94
C HIS A 99 -7.28 3.18 1.54
N GLU A 100 -8.30 3.13 0.69
CA GLU A 100 -9.06 4.32 0.31
C GLU A 100 -9.75 4.99 1.52
N LEU A 101 -10.26 4.19 2.47
CA LEU A 101 -10.84 4.70 3.72
C LEU A 101 -9.82 5.40 4.61
N SER A 102 -8.55 4.97 4.60
CA SER A 102 -7.49 5.65 5.36
C SER A 102 -7.29 7.10 4.92
N HIS A 103 -7.54 7.37 3.63
CA HIS A 103 -7.52 8.70 3.00
C HIS A 103 -8.83 9.48 3.15
N ASN A 104 -9.82 8.91 3.85
CA ASN A 104 -11.16 9.47 4.00
C ASN A 104 -11.91 9.66 2.68
N LEU A 105 -11.72 8.73 1.73
CA LEU A 105 -12.33 8.82 0.40
C LEU A 105 -13.73 8.20 0.29
N ALA A 106 -14.31 7.65 1.36
CA ALA A 106 -15.73 7.25 1.34
C ALA A 106 -16.65 8.34 1.92
N PHE A 107 -16.19 9.05 2.95
CA PHE A 107 -16.95 10.13 3.59
C PHE A 107 -16.04 11.30 3.95
N SER A 108 -16.56 12.53 3.90
CA SER A 108 -15.83 13.70 4.40
C SER A 108 -15.60 13.68 5.91
N THR A 109 -16.35 12.86 6.66
CA THR A 109 -16.23 12.72 8.13
C THR A 109 -15.26 11.58 8.49
N PRO A 110 -14.09 11.85 9.09
CA PRO A 110 -13.08 10.82 9.32
C PRO A 110 -13.54 9.65 10.20
N ASN A 111 -14.37 9.94 11.21
CA ASN A 111 -14.88 8.91 12.11
C ASN A 111 -15.75 7.86 11.38
N LEU A 112 -16.51 8.26 10.35
CA LEU A 112 -17.33 7.32 9.57
C LEU A 112 -16.44 6.38 8.75
N ASN A 113 -15.37 6.89 8.14
CA ASN A 113 -14.40 6.04 7.43
C ASN A 113 -13.72 5.05 8.38
N ARG A 114 -13.40 5.47 9.61
CA ARG A 114 -12.79 4.59 10.61
C ARG A 114 -13.72 3.45 11.03
N TRP A 115 -14.99 3.75 11.30
CA TRP A 115 -15.99 2.71 11.60
C TRP A 115 -16.21 1.77 10.42
N LEU A 116 -16.31 2.31 9.20
CA LEU A 116 -16.44 1.51 8.00
C LEU A 116 -15.19 0.64 7.75
N GLY A 117 -14.00 1.14 8.07
CA GLY A 117 -12.75 0.39 7.96
C GLY A 117 -12.67 -0.76 8.97
N ILE A 118 -13.18 -0.57 10.20
CA ILE A 118 -13.32 -1.66 11.17
C ILE A 118 -14.31 -2.71 10.65
N PHE A 119 -15.43 -2.28 10.08
CA PHE A 119 -16.41 -3.19 9.48
C PHE A 119 -15.84 -3.96 8.28
N ALA A 120 -15.10 -3.30 7.37
CA ALA A 120 -14.42 -3.93 6.24
C ALA A 120 -13.37 -4.96 6.68
N ASN A 121 -12.80 -4.80 7.88
CA ASN A 121 -11.79 -5.69 8.43
C ASN A 121 -12.39 -6.99 9.02
N LEU A 122 -13.70 -7.06 9.27
CA LEU A 122 -14.34 -8.22 9.91
C LEU A 122 -13.99 -9.57 9.25
N PRO A 123 -14.15 -9.76 7.92
CA PRO A 123 -13.84 -11.04 7.29
C PRO A 123 -12.34 -11.33 7.16
N ILE A 124 -11.45 -10.34 7.36
CA ILE A 124 -9.99 -10.52 7.32
C ILE A 124 -9.49 -11.25 8.57
N GLY A 125 -10.19 -11.10 9.71
CA GLY A 125 -9.89 -11.81 10.96
C GLY A 125 -8.71 -11.27 11.79
N VAL A 126 -7.86 -10.41 11.20
CA VAL A 126 -6.75 -9.75 11.91
C VAL A 126 -7.05 -8.25 12.05
N PRO A 127 -7.10 -7.68 13.27
CA PRO A 127 -7.46 -6.28 13.45
C PRO A 127 -6.33 -5.36 12.97
N MET A 128 -6.45 -4.85 11.75
CA MET A 128 -5.38 -4.08 11.11
C MET A 128 -5.81 -2.72 10.55
N SER A 129 -7.11 -2.47 10.35
CA SER A 129 -7.56 -1.24 9.68
C SER A 129 -7.08 0.06 10.34
N VAL A 130 -7.11 0.14 11.67
CA VAL A 130 -6.70 1.34 12.42
C VAL A 130 -5.18 1.55 12.41
N THR A 131 -4.42 0.48 12.61
CA THR A 131 -2.95 0.55 12.57
C THR A 131 -2.47 0.85 11.16
N PHE A 132 -3.07 0.20 10.15
CA PHE A 132 -2.83 0.48 8.75
C PHE A 132 -3.05 1.96 8.45
N GLN A 133 -4.21 2.53 8.81
CA GLN A 133 -4.49 3.95 8.58
C GLN A 133 -3.40 4.86 9.16
N LYS A 134 -2.92 4.59 10.38
CA LYS A 134 -1.86 5.38 11.00
C LYS A 134 -0.56 5.33 10.18
N TYR A 135 -0.02 4.13 9.96
CA TYR A 135 1.28 3.96 9.29
C TYR A 135 1.22 4.35 7.82
N HIS A 136 0.09 4.12 7.17
CA HIS A 136 -0.14 4.51 5.78
C HIS A 136 -0.14 6.02 5.57
N LEU A 137 -0.76 6.77 6.49
CA LEU A 137 -0.71 8.24 6.45
C LEU A 137 0.69 8.77 6.79
N GLU A 138 1.43 8.10 7.68
CA GLU A 138 2.84 8.42 7.96
C GLU A 138 3.70 8.20 6.70
N HIS A 139 3.55 7.08 6.01
CA HIS A 139 4.20 6.79 4.72
C HIS A 139 3.94 7.90 3.71
N HIS A 140 2.69 8.25 3.43
CA HIS A 140 2.39 9.30 2.44
C HIS A 140 2.88 10.70 2.84
N ARG A 141 2.99 10.99 4.14
CA ARG A 141 3.46 12.28 4.63
C ARG A 141 4.98 12.39 4.64
N PHE A 142 5.68 11.29 4.92
CA PHE A 142 7.14 11.23 5.09
C PHE A 142 7.77 10.19 4.17
N GLN A 143 7.26 10.08 2.95
CA GLN A 143 7.63 9.04 1.99
C GLN A 143 9.15 9.02 1.75
N GLY A 144 9.76 7.86 1.97
CA GLY A 144 11.20 7.65 1.82
C GLY A 144 12.07 8.13 2.99
N VAL A 145 11.50 8.63 4.08
CA VAL A 145 12.25 9.06 5.27
C VAL A 145 12.57 7.85 6.16
N ASP A 146 13.84 7.50 6.26
CA ASP A 146 14.32 6.38 7.07
C ASP A 146 13.89 6.49 8.55
N GLY A 147 13.43 5.37 9.11
CA GLY A 147 12.93 5.28 10.48
C GLY A 147 11.53 5.88 10.74
N ILE A 148 10.90 6.52 9.75
CA ILE A 148 9.52 7.02 9.83
C ILE A 148 8.63 6.30 8.84
N ASP A 149 9.05 6.24 7.57
CA ASP A 149 8.35 5.48 6.54
C ASP A 149 8.65 3.98 6.71
N MET A 150 7.61 3.24 7.06
CA MET A 150 7.68 1.79 7.30
C MET A 150 7.97 0.98 6.03
N ASP A 151 7.83 1.59 4.84
CA ASP A 151 8.11 0.96 3.56
C ASP A 151 9.60 1.04 3.18
N VAL A 152 10.40 1.86 3.89
CA VAL A 152 11.84 1.92 3.69
C VAL A 152 12.47 0.59 4.15
N PRO A 153 13.29 -0.06 3.31
CA PRO A 153 13.89 -1.34 3.65
C PRO A 153 14.83 -1.21 4.85
N SER A 154 14.66 -2.10 5.81
CA SER A 154 15.61 -2.21 6.92
C SER A 154 16.96 -2.75 6.42
N LYS A 155 18.03 -2.46 7.17
CA LYS A 155 19.40 -2.93 6.87
C LYS A 155 19.52 -4.46 6.73
N ALA A 156 18.61 -5.23 7.33
CA ALA A 156 18.58 -6.69 7.17
C ALA A 156 18.25 -7.13 5.74
N ARG A 157 17.61 -6.27 4.93
CA ARG A 157 17.23 -6.54 3.53
C ARG A 157 18.23 -5.96 2.51
N ARG A 158 19.42 -5.55 2.96
CA ARG A 158 20.44 -4.86 2.16
C ARG A 158 21.25 -5.78 1.23
N THR A 159 21.16 -7.11 1.40
CA THR A 159 22.06 -8.09 0.75
C THR A 159 21.35 -9.23 0.01
N LEU A 160 20.06 -9.06 -0.32
CA LEU A 160 19.34 -9.95 -1.24
C LEU A 160 19.13 -9.24 -2.57
#